data_AF-A0A1B9MVT3-F1
#
_entry.id   AF-A0A1B9MVT3-F1
#
_cell.length_a   1.000
_cell.length_b   1.000
_cell.length_c   1.000
_cell.angle_alpha   90.00
_cell.angle_beta   90.00
_cell.angle_gamma   90.00
#
_symmetry.space_group_name_H-M   'P 1'
#
loop_
_entity.id
_entity.type
_entity.pdbx_description
1 polymer ?
#
loop_
_entity_poly.entity_id
_entity_poly.type
_entity_poly.pdbx_seq_one_letter_code
_entity_poly.pdbx_strand_id
1 'polypeptide(L)'
;MKFLEVILGFAFLVGLWFCFAHYIRFLSKLTCKRIKKRLESGKISNAKLIRSYNSFKKWKDCKWLAILTFGLLYKEYIKIQNMYFNAYKEEMIKRNLPL
;
A
#
# COMPACT_ATOMS: atom_id res chain seq x y z
N MET A 1 -38.46 -8.01 -16.29
CA MET A 1 -37.18 -8.41 -16.92
C MET A 1 -36.08 -7.36 -16.71
N LYS A 2 -36.22 -6.11 -17.18
CA LYS A 2 -35.19 -5.06 -17.02
C LYS A 2 -34.68 -4.81 -15.59
N PHE A 3 -35.54 -4.89 -14.57
CA PHE A 3 -35.14 -4.65 -13.17
C PHE A 3 -34.25 -5.77 -12.60
N LEU A 4 -34.53 -7.03 -12.98
CA LEU A 4 -33.74 -8.20 -12.57
C LEU A 4 -32.35 -8.17 -13.22
N GLU A 5 -32.27 -7.78 -14.50
CA GLU A 5 -31.01 -7.60 -15.23
C GLU A 5 -30.13 -6.51 -14.59
N VAL A 6 -30.73 -5.39 -14.17
CA VAL A 6 -30.00 -4.31 -13.47
C VAL A 6 -29.46 -4.80 -12.13
N ILE A 7 -30.24 -5.55 -11.35
CA ILE A 7 -29.79 -6.13 -10.08
C ILE A 7 -28.63 -7.10 -10.30
N LEU A 8 -28.75 -8.01 -11.28
CA LEU A 8 -27.71 -8.98 -11.63
C LEU A 8 -26.42 -8.28 -12.09
N GLY A 9 -26.53 -7.24 -12.93
CA GLY A 9 -25.40 -6.43 -13.37
C GLY A 9 -24.71 -5.71 -12.20
N PHE A 10 -25.48 -5.14 -11.27
CA PHE A 10 -24.92 -4.52 -10.08
C PHE A 10 -24.22 -5.54 -9.16
N ALA A 11 -24.84 -6.70 -8.94
CA ALA A 11 -24.25 -7.77 -8.15
C ALA A 11 -22.92 -8.27 -8.76
N PHE A 12 -22.86 -8.38 -10.09
CA PHE A 12 -21.63 -8.73 -10.80
C PHE A 12 -20.53 -7.69 -10.59
N LEU A 13 -20.84 -6.39 -10.71
CA LEU A 13 -19.89 -5.31 -10.46
C LEU A 13 -19.36 -5.30 -9.03
N VAL A 14 -20.24 -5.52 -8.04
CA VAL A 14 -19.85 -5.64 -6.63
C VAL A 14 -18.93 -6.84 -6.41
N GLY A 15 -19.25 -7.99 -7.01
CA GLY A 15 -18.41 -9.19 -6.96
C GLY A 15 -17.01 -8.94 -7.55
N LEU A 16 -16.95 -8.31 -8.72
CA LEU A 16 -15.70 -7.97 -9.39
C LEU A 16 -14.86 -6.99 -8.57
N TRP A 17 -15.50 -5.98 -7.97
CA TRP A 17 -14.84 -5.04 -7.05
C TRP A 17 -14.27 -5.76 -5.82
N PHE A 18 -15.01 -6.71 -5.24
CA PHE A 18 -14.54 -7.49 -4.10
C PHE A 18 -13.32 -8.36 -4.45
N CYS A 19 -13.36 -9.03 -5.61
CA CYS A 19 -12.21 -9.78 -6.14
C CYS A 19 -10.99 -8.88 -6.34
N PHE A 20 -11.19 -7.69 -6.92
CA PHE A 20 -10.12 -6.72 -7.12
C PHE A 20 -9.53 -6.23 -5.79
N ALA A 21 -10.37 -5.93 -4.80
CA ALA A 21 -9.91 -5.54 -3.46
C ALA A 21 -9.06 -6.63 -2.80
N HIS A 22 -9.47 -7.90 -2.91
CA HIS A 22 -8.70 -9.04 -2.42
C HIS A 22 -7.37 -9.21 -3.15
N TYR A 23 -7.37 -9.07 -4.47
CA TYR A 23 -6.16 -9.12 -5.28
C TYR A 23 -5.14 -8.04 -4.87
N ILE A 24 -5.59 -6.79 -4.70
CA ILE A 24 -4.74 -5.67 -4.25
C ILE A 24 -4.16 -5.95 -2.87
N ARG A 25 -4.97 -6.43 -1.91
CA ARG A 25 -4.48 -6.83 -0.57
C ARG A 25 -3.41 -7.90 -0.65
N PHE A 26 -3.62 -8.92 -1.49
CA PHE A 26 -2.67 -10.00 -1.67
C PHE A 26 -1.34 -9.51 -2.26
N LEU A 27 -1.40 -8.76 -3.37
CA LEU A 27 -0.22 -8.16 -4.00
C LEU A 27 0.55 -7.27 -3.04
N SER A 28 -0.15 -6.53 -2.19
CA SER A 28 0.50 -5.62 -1.25
C SER A 28 1.27 -6.36 -0.16
N LYS A 29 0.72 -7.46 0.36
CA LYS A 29 1.45 -8.35 1.28
C LYS A 29 2.71 -8.92 0.63
N LEU A 30 2.61 -9.38 -0.62
CA LEU A 30 3.77 -9.89 -1.36
C LEU A 30 4.83 -8.81 -1.58
N THR A 31 4.41 -7.62 -1.99
CA THR A 31 5.32 -6.48 -2.22
C THR A 31 6.00 -6.05 -0.93
N CYS A 32 5.28 -5.99 0.18
CA CYS A 32 5.86 -5.71 1.51
C CYS A 32 6.92 -6.75 1.90
N LYS A 33 6.64 -8.05 1.74
CA LYS A 33 7.63 -9.10 1.98
C LYS A 33 8.87 -8.94 1.10
N ARG A 34 8.70 -8.61 -0.19
CA ARG A 34 9.83 -8.37 -1.11
C ARG A 34 10.66 -7.16 -0.70
N ILE A 35 10.01 -6.06 -0.31
CA ILE A 35 10.70 -4.85 0.14
C ILE A 35 11.46 -5.12 1.43
N LYS A 36 10.85 -5.81 2.40
CA LYS A 36 11.52 -6.17 3.65
C LYS A 36 12.79 -7.01 3.38
N LYS A 37 12.67 -8.08 2.58
CA LYS A 37 13.84 -8.87 2.14
C LYS A 37 14.91 -8.04 1.44
N ARG A 38 14.49 -7.08 0.60
CA ARG A 38 15.43 -6.19 -0.10
C ARG A 38 16.16 -5.25 0.86
N LEU A 39 15.46 -4.71 1.86
CA LEU A 39 16.04 -3.87 2.90
C LEU A 39 17.05 -4.67 3.74
N GLU A 40 16.64 -5.84 4.22
CA GLU A 40 17.47 -6.76 5.01
C GLU A 40 18.72 -7.22 4.25
N SER A 41 18.66 -7.33 2.92
CA SER A 41 19.81 -7.73 2.10
C SER A 41 20.97 -6.74 2.09
N GLY A 42 20.81 -5.55 2.67
CA GLY A 42 21.87 -4.53 2.71
C GLY A 42 22.11 -3.82 1.37
N LYS A 43 21.53 -4.30 0.27
CA LYS A 43 21.79 -3.82 -1.11
C LYS A 43 21.29 -2.40 -1.42
N ILE A 44 20.64 -1.74 -0.47
CA ILE A 44 20.16 -0.35 -0.61
C ILE A 44 21.16 0.55 0.11
N SER A 45 21.69 1.56 -0.60
CA SER A 45 22.57 2.57 0.01
C SER A 45 21.82 3.43 1.04
N ASN A 46 22.54 3.94 2.03
CA ASN A 46 21.95 4.77 3.09
C ASN A 46 21.24 6.01 2.52
N ALA A 47 21.83 6.68 1.52
CA ALA A 47 21.20 7.82 0.85
C ALA A 47 19.85 7.46 0.21
N LYS A 48 19.76 6.29 -0.44
CA LYS A 48 18.51 5.82 -1.05
C LYS A 48 17.48 5.41 0.01
N LEU A 49 17.94 4.82 1.12
CA LEU A 49 17.10 4.44 2.25
C LEU A 49 16.47 5.68 2.90
N ILE A 50 17.27 6.69 3.23
CA ILE A 50 16.82 7.98 3.82
C ILE A 50 15.81 8.67 2.90
N ARG A 51 16.12 8.76 1.59
CA ARG A 51 15.21 9.38 0.61
C ARG A 51 13.86 8.66 0.56
N SER A 52 13.87 7.33 0.56
CA SER A 52 12.66 6.52 0.52
C SER A 52 11.84 6.71 1.80
N TYR A 53 12.49 6.63 2.96
CA TYR A 53 11.88 6.88 4.26
C TYR A 53 11.19 8.26 4.32
N ASN A 54 11.89 9.34 3.94
CA ASN A 54 11.34 10.69 3.95
C ASN A 54 10.17 10.87 2.99
N SER A 55 10.21 10.18 1.84
CA SER A 55 9.09 10.18 0.88
C SER A 55 7.87 9.53 1.51
N PHE A 56 8.00 8.34 2.11
CA PHE A 56 6.89 7.70 2.81
C PHE A 56 6.39 8.52 4.01
N LYS A 57 7.31 9.16 4.77
CA LYS A 57 6.98 10.05 5.90
C LYS A 57 6.10 11.23 5.46
N LYS A 58 6.39 11.84 4.31
CA LYS A 58 5.64 12.98 3.77
C LYS A 58 4.21 12.58 3.40
N TRP A 59 4.02 11.42 2.79
CA TRP A 59 2.74 11.04 2.19
C TRP A 59 1.85 10.17 3.09
N LYS A 60 2.38 9.57 4.17
CA LYS A 60 1.62 8.64 5.03
C LYS A 60 0.35 9.26 5.62
N ASP A 61 0.37 10.57 5.89
CA ASP A 61 -0.75 11.29 6.54
C ASP A 61 -1.69 11.97 5.54
N CYS A 62 -1.37 11.96 4.24
CA CYS A 62 -2.18 12.57 3.19
C CYS A 62 -3.41 11.72 2.81
N LYS A 63 -4.38 11.63 3.73
CA LYS A 63 -5.63 10.87 3.54
C LYS A 63 -6.44 11.36 2.35
N TRP A 64 -6.45 12.66 2.07
CA TRP A 64 -7.16 13.24 0.92
C TRP A 64 -6.65 12.71 -0.41
N LEU A 65 -5.33 12.66 -0.58
CA LEU A 65 -4.73 12.09 -1.80
C LEU A 65 -5.11 10.62 -1.95
N ALA A 66 -5.11 9.86 -0.85
CA ALA A 66 -5.52 8.46 -0.86
C ALA A 66 -6.99 8.27 -1.25
N ILE A 67 -7.90 9.13 -0.77
CA ILE A 67 -9.32 9.09 -1.13
C ILE A 67 -9.50 9.41 -2.62
N LEU A 68 -8.83 10.45 -3.12
CA LEU A 68 -8.92 10.83 -4.54
C LEU A 68 -8.35 9.77 -5.49
N THR A 69 -7.28 9.07 -5.10
CA THR A 69 -6.59 8.10 -5.97
C THR A 69 -7.12 6.67 -5.85
N PHE A 70 -7.61 6.26 -4.67
CA PHE A 70 -8.05 4.88 -4.43
C PHE A 70 -9.54 4.77 -4.09
N GLY A 71 -10.28 5.89 -4.03
CA GLY A 71 -11.72 5.91 -3.78
C GLY A 71 -12.08 5.12 -2.51
N LEU A 72 -12.97 4.14 -2.65
CA LEU A 72 -13.40 3.26 -1.56
C LEU A 72 -12.26 2.39 -0.98
N LEU A 73 -11.17 2.18 -1.73
CA LEU A 73 -10.01 1.40 -1.30
C LEU A 73 -8.95 2.24 -0.56
N TYR A 74 -9.22 3.52 -0.26
CA TYR A 74 -8.26 4.40 0.39
C TYR A 74 -7.72 3.87 1.73
N LYS A 75 -8.56 3.17 2.51
CA LYS A 75 -8.16 2.57 3.81
C LYS A 75 -7.10 1.50 3.61
N GLU A 76 -7.27 0.68 2.58
CA GLU A 76 -6.28 -0.36 2.24
C GLU A 76 -4.98 0.28 1.77
N TYR A 77 -5.07 1.30 0.92
CA TYR A 77 -3.89 2.06 0.49
C TYR A 77 -3.12 2.67 1.67
N ILE A 78 -3.79 3.32 2.63
CA ILE A 78 -3.16 3.87 3.84
C ILE A 78 -2.47 2.76 4.64
N LYS A 79 -3.13 1.61 4.80
CA LYS A 79 -2.54 0.46 5.51
C LYS A 79 -1.24 0.00 4.84
N ILE A 80 -1.22 -0.03 3.51
CA ILE A 80 -0.05 -0.40 2.70
C ILE A 80 1.07 0.64 2.85
N GLN A 81 0.75 1.92 2.76
CA GLN A 81 1.70 3.01 2.99
C GLN A 81 2.35 2.92 4.38
N ASN A 82 1.55 2.67 5.41
CA ASN A 82 2.04 2.49 6.78
C ASN A 82 2.95 1.25 6.91
N MET A 83 2.60 0.15 6.25
CA MET A 83 3.46 -1.05 6.23
C MET A 83 4.83 -0.75 5.59
N TYR A 84 4.87 -0.04 4.46
CA TYR A 84 6.14 0.35 3.86
C TYR A 84 6.91 1.32 4.75
N PHE A 85 6.26 2.37 5.25
CA PHE A 85 6.88 3.33 6.17
C PHE A 85 7.54 2.63 7.36
N ASN A 86 6.85 1.69 7.99
CA ASN A 86 7.39 0.92 9.12
C ASN A 86 8.60 0.07 8.71
N ALA A 87 8.55 -0.62 7.57
CA ALA A 87 9.69 -1.40 7.09
C ALA A 87 10.94 -0.53 6.83
N TYR A 88 10.75 0.66 6.23
CA TYR A 88 11.84 1.61 6.05
C TYR A 88 12.35 2.19 7.38
N LYS A 89 11.44 2.47 8.33
CA LYS A 89 11.78 2.97 9.67
C LYS A 89 12.61 1.95 10.46
N GLU A 90 12.22 0.67 10.44
CA GLU A 90 12.95 -0.42 11.09
C GLU A 90 14.38 -0.53 10.56
N GLU A 91 14.55 -0.49 9.23
CA GLU A 91 15.88 -0.58 8.61
C GLU A 91 16.75 0.67 8.90
N MET A 92 16.14 1.86 8.98
CA MET A 92 16.81 3.10 9.39
C MET A 92 17.34 3.00 10.83
N ILE A 93 16.51 2.50 11.76
CA ILE A 93 16.90 2.26 13.16
C ILE A 93 18.05 1.25 13.23
N LYS A 94 17.94 0.12 12.50
CA LYS A 94 18.97 -0.93 12.48
C LYS A 94 20.34 -0.42 12.02
N ARG A 95 20.36 0.56 11.12
CA ARG A 95 21.58 1.17 10.57
C ARG A 95 22.03 2.42 11.30
N ASN A 96 21.36 2.78 12.40
CA ASN A 96 21.63 3.99 13.18
C ASN A 96 21.61 5.28 12.33
N LEU A 97 20.61 5.41 11.45
CA LEU A 97 20.43 6.54 10.53
C LEU A 97 19.44 7.57 11.09
N PRO A 98 19.53 8.86 10.67
CA PRO A 98 18.66 9.92 11.18
C PRO A 98 17.19 9.75 10.75
N LEU A 99 16.26 9.83 11.72
CA LEU A 99 14.80 9.63 11.55
C LEU A 99 14.00 10.94 11.50
#